data_AF-A0A3B0YM22-F1
#
_entry.id   AF-A0A3B0YM22-F1
#
_cell.length_a   1.000
_cell.length_b   1.000
_cell.length_c   1.000
_cell.angle_alpha   90.00
_cell.angle_beta   90.00
_cell.angle_gamma   90.00
#
_symmetry.space_group_name_H-M   'P 1'
#
loop_
_entity.id
_entity.type
_entity.pdbx_description
1 polymer ?
#
loop_
_entity_poly.entity_id
_entity_poly.type
_entity_poly.pdbx_seq_one_letter_code
_entity_poly.pdbx_strand_id
1 'polypeptide(L)'
;MLVYYSVGGGLGHLARAKKIISHLKLNSPILLVSASQQFDYVGFPDNVSYQKLADELSSNINELQNYLQQLILSIKPKKIIIDSFPCGIRGELNRLPALENISTTLIAR
;
A
#
# COMPACT_ATOMS: atom_id res chain seq x y z
N MET A 1 -13.21 -2.22 -3.30
CA MET A 1 -12.14 -1.44 -2.65
C MET A 1 -10.82 -1.70 -3.36
N LEU A 2 -9.96 -0.67 -3.45
CA LEU A 2 -8.58 -0.74 -3.92
C LEU A 2 -7.63 -0.68 -2.73
N VAL A 3 -6.46 -1.29 -2.85
CA VAL A 3 -5.35 -1.05 -1.91
C VAL A 3 -4.25 -0.33 -2.68
N TYR A 4 -3.78 0.79 -2.14
CA TYR A 4 -2.59 1.49 -2.62
C TYR A 4 -1.46 1.21 -1.63
N TYR A 5 -0.47 0.44 -2.05
CA TYR A 5 0.66 0.03 -1.23
C TYR A 5 1.86 0.92 -1.53
N SER A 6 2.26 1.75 -0.56
CA SER A 6 3.40 2.65 -0.68
C SER A 6 4.22 2.64 0.62
N VAL A 7 4.95 1.54 0.83
CA VAL A 7 5.82 1.40 1.99
C VAL A 7 7.05 2.23 1.76
N GLY A 8 7.03 3.45 2.29
CA GLY A 8 8.15 4.38 2.35
C GLY A 8 7.84 5.38 3.47
N GLY A 9 8.83 5.72 4.28
CA GLY A 9 8.64 6.56 5.47
C GLY A 9 8.53 8.07 5.18
N GLY A 10 8.89 8.49 3.97
CA GLY A 10 8.93 9.90 3.59
C GLY A 10 7.70 10.41 2.87
N LEU A 11 7.53 11.73 2.87
CA LEU A 11 6.44 12.45 2.18
C LEU A 11 6.35 12.16 0.67
N GLY A 12 7.46 11.81 0.02
CA GLY A 12 7.50 11.59 -1.43
C GLY A 12 6.55 10.50 -1.92
N HIS A 13 6.42 9.39 -1.16
CA HIS A 13 5.50 8.30 -1.51
C HIS A 13 4.04 8.71 -1.35
N LEU A 14 3.70 9.40 -0.26
CA LEU A 14 2.34 9.89 -0.04
C LEU A 14 1.94 10.95 -1.08
N ALA A 15 2.83 11.88 -1.40
CA ALA A 15 2.58 12.90 -2.42
C ALA A 15 2.34 12.27 -3.81
N ARG A 16 3.11 11.22 -4.15
CA ARG A 16 2.91 10.46 -5.39
C ARG A 16 1.59 9.70 -5.38
N ALA A 17 1.26 9.03 -4.28
CA ALA A 17 -0.03 8.35 -4.10
C ALA A 17 -1.19 9.32 -4.32
N LYS A 18 -1.16 10.50 -3.68
CA LYS A 18 -2.16 11.55 -3.89
C LYS A 18 -2.26 11.95 -5.36
N LYS A 19 -1.13 12.24 -5.99
CA LYS A 19 -1.09 12.64 -7.40
C LYS A 19 -1.71 11.57 -8.31
N ILE A 20 -1.41 10.30 -8.09
CA ILE A 20 -1.94 9.19 -8.91
C ILE A 20 -3.43 8.98 -8.69
N ILE A 21 -3.87 8.97 -7.43
CA ILE A 21 -5.29 8.83 -7.07
C ILE A 21 -6.11 9.93 -7.76
N SER A 22 -5.67 11.19 -7.67
CA SER A 22 -6.35 12.32 -8.31
C SER A 22 -6.25 12.28 -9.84
N HIS A 23 -5.08 11.97 -10.40
CA HIS A 23 -4.85 11.97 -11.85
C HIS A 23 -5.65 10.88 -12.57
N LEU A 24 -5.67 9.66 -12.01
CA LEU A 24 -6.43 8.53 -12.54
C LEU A 24 -7.91 8.58 -12.15
N LYS A 25 -8.34 9.60 -11.40
CA LYS A 25 -9.72 9.79 -10.91
C LYS A 25 -10.26 8.52 -10.24
N LEU A 26 -9.45 7.95 -9.34
CA LEU A 26 -9.80 6.73 -8.62
C LEU A 26 -10.87 7.06 -7.57
N ASN A 27 -12.13 6.87 -7.94
CA ASN A 27 -13.29 7.23 -7.10
C ASN A 27 -13.78 6.08 -6.20
N SER A 28 -13.28 4.86 -6.40
CA SER A 28 -13.58 3.73 -5.49
C SER A 28 -12.94 3.95 -4.13
N PRO A 29 -13.47 3.37 -3.03
CA PRO A 29 -12.77 3.37 -1.75
C PRO A 29 -11.35 2.80 -1.87
N ILE A 30 -10.38 3.47 -1.27
CA ILE A 30 -8.95 3.13 -1.31
C ILE A 30 -8.45 2.99 0.12
N LEU A 31 -7.78 1.89 0.42
CA LEU A 31 -6.92 1.79 1.59
C LEU A 31 -5.47 2.08 1.19
N LEU A 32 -4.92 3.17 1.69
CA LEU A 32 -3.50 3.49 1.54
C LEU A 32 -2.69 2.83 2.66
N VAL A 33 -1.78 1.92 2.31
CA VAL A 33 -0.88 1.24 3.24
C VAL A 33 0.52 1.85 3.13
N SER A 34 1.02 2.44 4.22
CA SER A 34 2.35 3.08 4.24
C SER A 34 2.97 3.06 5.64
N ALA A 35 4.29 3.25 5.74
CA ALA A 35 4.99 3.46 7.01
C ALA A 35 5.06 4.96 7.42
N SER A 36 4.71 5.89 6.52
CA SER A 36 4.86 7.32 6.76
C SER A 36 3.91 7.85 7.85
N GLN A 37 4.43 8.63 8.79
CA GLN A 37 3.60 9.32 9.79
C GLN A 37 2.94 10.60 9.27
N GLN A 38 3.18 10.97 8.00
CA GLN A 38 2.80 12.28 7.49
C GLN A 38 1.48 12.29 6.70
N PHE A 39 0.61 11.28 6.88
CA PHE A 39 -0.65 11.14 6.15
C PHE A 39 -1.52 12.42 6.22
N ASP A 40 -1.71 12.96 7.43
CA ASP A 40 -2.58 14.10 7.67
C ASP A 40 -2.10 15.40 7.00
N TYR A 41 -0.79 15.53 6.74
CA TYR A 41 -0.21 16.71 6.10
C TYR A 41 -0.42 16.75 4.58
N VAL A 42 -0.74 15.61 3.96
CA VAL A 42 -0.84 15.50 2.51
C VAL A 42 -2.22 15.89 2.00
N GLY A 43 -3.26 15.76 2.83
CA GLY A 43 -4.65 16.09 2.47
C GLY A 43 -5.18 15.19 1.35
N PHE A 44 -5.43 13.92 1.67
CA PHE A 44 -6.03 12.96 0.74
C PHE A 44 -7.54 13.19 0.59
N PRO A 45 -8.15 12.77 -0.53
CA PRO A 45 -9.60 12.81 -0.70
C PRO A 45 -10.32 11.86 0.27
N ASP A 46 -11.60 12.12 0.55
CA ASP A 46 -12.41 11.39 1.53
C ASP A 46 -12.58 9.88 1.24
N ASN A 47 -12.40 9.45 -0.01
CA ASN A 47 -12.46 8.04 -0.37
C ASN A 47 -11.18 7.26 -0.02
N VAL A 48 -10.19 7.90 0.59
CA VAL A 48 -8.92 7.29 1.00
C VAL A 48 -8.88 7.12 2.52
N SER A 49 -8.90 5.87 2.96
CA SER A 49 -8.54 5.51 4.33
C SER A 49 -7.06 5.15 4.42
N TYR A 50 -6.50 5.26 5.62
CA TYR A 50 -5.08 5.07 5.86
C TYR A 50 -4.82 3.92 6.84
N GLN A 51 -3.90 3.04 6.47
CA GLN A 51 -3.34 2.01 7.35
C GLN A 51 -1.84 2.26 7.49
N LYS A 52 -1.44 2.78 8.65
CA LYS A 52 -0.03 2.83 9.01
C LYS A 52 0.49 1.42 9.28
N LEU A 53 1.63 1.07 8.69
CA LEU A 53 2.42 -0.07 9.09
C LEU A 53 3.18 0.27 10.38
N ALA A 54 3.05 -0.59 11.39
CA ALA A 54 3.78 -0.45 12.63
C ALA A 54 5.29 -0.51 12.38
N ASP A 55 6.06 0.34 13.06
CA ASP A 55 7.49 0.49 12.82
C ASP A 55 8.24 -0.82 13.17
N GLU A 56 7.71 -1.61 14.11
CA GLU A 56 8.23 -2.92 14.53
C GLU A 56 8.18 -3.96 13.40
N LEU A 57 7.14 -3.93 12.56
CA LEU A 57 7.00 -4.84 11.41
C LEU A 57 8.13 -4.64 10.39
N SER A 58 8.76 -3.46 10.38
CA SER A 58 9.88 -3.17 9.48
C SER A 58 11.16 -3.93 9.85
N SER A 59 11.23 -4.56 11.02
CA SER A 59 12.40 -5.31 11.49
C SER A 59 12.37 -6.78 11.06
N ASN A 60 11.18 -7.41 11.01
CA ASN A 60 11.00 -8.83 10.70
C ASN A 60 10.16 -9.05 9.42
N ILE A 61 10.79 -9.59 8.36
CA ILE A 61 10.12 -9.80 7.08
C ILE A 61 8.96 -10.81 7.16
N ASN A 62 9.08 -11.85 7.99
CA ASN A 62 8.04 -12.87 8.10
C ASN A 62 6.80 -12.32 8.81
N GLU A 63 6.99 -11.48 9.82
CA GLU A 63 5.88 -10.78 10.49
C GLU A 63 5.19 -9.80 9.55
N LEU A 64 5.96 -9.03 8.77
CA LEU A 64 5.40 -8.14 7.76
C LEU A 64 4.61 -8.91 6.69
N GLN A 65 5.14 -10.04 6.20
CA GLN A 65 4.44 -10.90 5.26
C GLN A 65 3.13 -11.44 5.83
N ASN A 66 3.18 -11.99 7.06
CA ASN A 66 1.99 -12.50 7.74
C ASN A 66 0.94 -11.39 7.93
N TYR A 67 1.36 -10.20 8.35
CA TYR A 67 0.48 -9.05 8.51
C TYR A 67 -0.17 -8.66 7.18
N LEU A 68 0.61 -8.50 6.11
CA LEU A 68 0.10 -8.15 4.79
C LEU A 68 -0.84 -9.22 4.24
N GLN A 69 -0.52 -10.50 4.46
CA GLN A 69 -1.39 -11.61 4.09
C GLN A 69 -2.75 -11.53 4.79
N GLN A 70 -2.78 -11.32 6.10
CA GLN A 70 -4.04 -11.19 6.83
C GLN A 70 -4.82 -9.94 6.40
N LEU A 71 -4.14 -8.81 6.21
CA LEU A 71 -4.74 -7.56 5.74
C LEU A 71 -5.42 -7.75 4.37
N ILE A 72 -4.71 -8.34 3.41
CA ILE A 72 -5.23 -8.57 2.06
C ILE A 72 -6.39 -9.57 2.07
N LEU A 73 -6.29 -10.67 2.84
CA LEU A 73 -7.35 -11.68 2.94
C LEU A 73 -8.61 -11.16 3.64
N SER A 74 -8.45 -10.26 4.61
CA SER A 74 -9.56 -9.58 5.29
C SER A 74 -10.28 -8.62 4.34
N ILE A 75 -9.51 -7.81 3.60
CA ILE A 75 -10.03 -6.77 2.72
C ILE A 75 -10.61 -7.34 1.42
N LYS A 76 -9.99 -8.40 0.88
CA LYS A 76 -10.26 -8.97 -0.44
C LYS A 76 -10.31 -7.89 -1.54
N PRO A 77 -9.21 -7.15 -1.74
CA PRO A 77 -9.22 -6.03 -2.67
C PRO A 77 -9.40 -6.51 -4.10
N LYS A 78 -10.11 -5.73 -4.92
CA LYS A 78 -10.26 -6.05 -6.36
C LYS A 78 -8.95 -5.86 -7.12
N LYS A 79 -8.10 -4.95 -6.63
CA LYS A 79 -6.83 -4.59 -7.22
C LYS A 79 -5.92 -3.95 -6.20
N ILE A 80 -4.62 -4.20 -6.33
CA ILE A 80 -3.56 -3.59 -5.52
C ILE A 80 -2.66 -2.76 -6.44
N ILE A 81 -2.45 -1.51 -6.09
CA ILE A 81 -1.48 -0.62 -6.74
C ILE A 81 -0.22 -0.64 -5.88
N ILE A 82 0.92 -0.99 -6.47
CA ILE A 82 2.21 -1.16 -5.78
C ILE A 82 3.12 0.00 -6.18
N ASP A 83 3.42 0.88 -5.23
CA ASP A 83 4.31 2.04 -5.35
C ASP A 83 5.57 1.82 -4.51
N SER A 84 6.23 0.70 -4.81
CA SER A 84 7.52 0.24 -4.29
C SER A 84 8.17 -0.66 -5.36
N PHE A 85 9.35 -1.23 -5.07
CA PHE A 85 9.89 -2.31 -5.91
C PHE A 85 8.89 -3.47 -6.05
N PRO A 86 8.99 -4.29 -7.11
CA PRO A 86 8.04 -5.38 -7.38
C PRO A 86 7.84 -6.36 -6.22
N CYS A 87 8.90 -6.62 -5.46
CA CYS A 87 8.87 -7.50 -4.29
C CYS A 87 8.69 -6.75 -2.97
N GLY A 88 8.38 -5.45 -2.99
CA GLY A 88 8.44 -4.59 -1.80
C GLY A 88 9.86 -4.12 -1.49
N ILE A 89 10.04 -3.30 -0.45
CA ILE A 89 11.37 -2.75 -0.12
C ILE A 89 12.32 -3.82 0.41
N ARG A 90 11.81 -4.77 1.19
CA ARG A 90 12.59 -5.83 1.85
C ARG A 90 12.35 -7.21 1.23
N GLY A 91 11.47 -7.32 0.24
CA GLY A 91 11.06 -8.62 -0.34
C GLY A 91 9.72 -9.14 0.20
N GLU A 92 9.01 -8.35 1.00
CA GLU A 92 7.75 -8.71 1.65
C GLU A 92 6.61 -9.06 0.70
N LEU A 93 6.65 -8.62 -0.56
CA LEU A 93 5.65 -8.99 -1.57
C LEU A 93 6.07 -10.21 -2.40
N ASN A 94 7.31 -10.69 -2.24
CA ASN A 94 7.82 -11.80 -3.02
C ASN A 94 7.02 -13.09 -2.71
N ARG A 95 6.34 -13.62 -3.74
CA ARG A 95 5.52 -14.85 -3.64
C ARG A 95 4.52 -14.84 -2.48
N LEU A 96 3.99 -13.66 -2.13
CA LEU A 96 2.99 -13.54 -1.08
C LEU A 96 1.68 -14.21 -1.57
N PRO A 97 1.21 -15.30 -0.94
CA PRO A 97 0.10 -16.10 -1.50
C PRO A 97 -1.20 -15.30 -1.66
N ALA A 98 -1.43 -14.32 -0.79
CA ALA A 98 -2.60 -13.45 -0.88
C ALA A 98 -2.66 -12.61 -2.17
N LEU A 99 -1.56 -12.49 -2.92
CA LEU A 99 -1.51 -11.75 -4.18
C LEU A 99 -1.82 -12.61 -5.41
N GLU A 100 -1.78 -13.95 -5.32
CA GLU A 100 -1.83 -14.84 -6.49
C GLU A 100 -3.06 -14.63 -7.38
N ASN A 101 -4.20 -14.28 -6.78
CA ASN A 101 -5.47 -14.11 -7.50
C ASN A 101 -5.94 -12.65 -7.55
N ILE A 102 -5.05 -11.69 -7.27
CA ILE A 102 -5.38 -10.28 -7.22
C ILE A 102 -4.66 -9.54 -8.34
N SER A 103 -5.41 -8.73 -9.09
CA SER A 103 -4.81 -7.84 -10.09
C SER A 103 -3.87 -6.85 -9.40
N THR A 104 -2.61 -6.82 -9.83
CA THR A 104 -1.62 -5.86 -9.34
C THR A 104 -1.25 -4.85 -10.43
N THR A 105 -0.88 -3.64 -10.04
CA THR A 105 -0.29 -2.65 -10.95
C THR A 105 0.89 -2.00 -10.28
N LEU A 106 2.07 -2.14 -10.89
CA LEU A 106 3.30 -1.52 -10.43
C LEU A 106 3.40 -0.09 -10.95
N ILE A 107 3.66 0.86 -10.05
CA ILE A 107 3.81 2.28 -10.36
C ILE A 107 5.27 2.72 -10.23
N ALA A 108 5.98 2.23 -9.22
CA ALA A 108 7.38 2.55 -9.03
C ALA A 108 8.24 1.72 -9.99
N ARG A 109 9.16 2.40 -10.68
CA ARG A 109 10.28 1.80 -11.42
C ARG A 109 11.57 2.27 -10.78
#